data_AF-A0A920GIE1-F1
#
_entry.id   AF-A0A920GIE1-F1
#
_cell.length_a   1.000
_cell.length_b   1.000
_cell.length_c   1.000
_cell.angle_alpha   90.00
_cell.angle_beta   90.00
_cell.angle_gamma   90.00
#
_symmetry.space_group_name_H-M   'P 1'
#
loop_
_entity.id
_entity.type
_entity.pdbx_description
1 polymer ?
#
loop_
_entity_poly.entity_id
_entity_poly.type
_entity_poly.pdbx_seq_one_letter_code
_entity_poly.pdbx_strand_id
1 'polypeptide(L)'
;MKNHSIILITIFFIIFSNYSFAHESFEKWLNEFKAEAISKGISEKTLEVLNNAKPSEKTIKLDRNQPEFKLTFQKYKSKVVSDYRL
;
A
#
# COMPACT_ATOMS: atom_id res chain seq x y z
N MET A 1 48.01 -15.57 -4.25
CA MET A 1 46.95 -15.79 -3.22
C MET A 1 46.19 -14.51 -2.84
N LYS A 2 46.85 -13.36 -2.59
CA LYS A 2 46.17 -12.09 -2.23
C LYS A 2 45.12 -11.60 -3.24
N ASN A 3 45.38 -11.72 -4.54
CA ASN A 3 44.48 -11.20 -5.58
C ASN A 3 43.20 -12.03 -5.72
N HIS A 4 43.27 -13.36 -5.49
CA HIS A 4 42.09 -14.23 -5.48
C HIS A 4 41.20 -13.96 -4.25
N SER A 5 41.79 -13.67 -3.08
CA SER A 5 41.02 -13.24 -1.90
C SER A 5 40.32 -11.90 -2.12
N ILE A 6 40.98 -10.94 -2.80
CA ILE A 6 40.35 -9.66 -3.13
C ILE A 6 39.15 -9.89 -4.06
N ILE A 7 39.31 -10.68 -5.12
CA ILE A 7 38.22 -11.00 -6.06
C ILE A 7 37.04 -11.68 -5.35
N LEU A 8 37.30 -12.59 -4.41
CA LEU A 8 36.24 -13.23 -3.63
C LEU A 8 35.46 -12.24 -2.76
N ILE A 9 36.16 -11.28 -2.15
CA ILE A 9 35.53 -10.21 -1.33
C ILE A 9 34.68 -9.28 -2.20
N THR A 10 35.15 -8.95 -3.42
CA THR A 10 34.37 -8.11 -4.34
C THR A 10 33.11 -8.83 -4.84
N ILE A 11 33.20 -10.12 -5.13
CA ILE A 11 32.05 -10.95 -5.54
C ILE A 11 31.02 -11.02 -4.40
N PHE A 12 31.47 -11.19 -3.15
CA PHE A 12 30.61 -11.17 -1.98
C PHE A 12 29.84 -9.85 -1.87
N PHE A 13 30.49 -8.70 -2.06
CA PHE A 13 29.83 -7.39 -2.00
C PHE A 13 28.78 -7.16 -3.09
N ILE A 14 28.97 -7.72 -4.29
CA ILE A 14 28.01 -7.59 -5.41
C ILE A 14 26.75 -8.45 -5.17
N ILE A 15 26.88 -9.59 -4.50
CA ILE A 15 25.74 -10.48 -4.23
C ILE A 15 24.82 -9.90 -3.14
N PHE A 16 25.35 -9.14 -2.17
CA PHE A 16 24.60 -8.57 -1.07
C PHE A 16 24.03 -7.16 -1.33
N SER A 17 24.41 -6.47 -2.40
CA SER A 17 23.98 -5.08 -2.66
C SER A 17 22.53 -4.93 -3.14
N ASN A 18 21.82 -6.03 -3.41
CA ASN A 18 20.48 -6.02 -4.00
C ASN A 18 19.33 -6.22 -2.98
N TYR A 19 19.59 -6.15 -1.67
CA TYR A 19 18.51 -6.13 -0.68
C TYR A 19 17.84 -4.76 -0.66
N SER A 20 16.84 -4.59 -1.52
CA SER A 20 15.93 -3.44 -1.46
C SER A 20 14.85 -3.69 -0.41
N PHE A 21 14.88 -2.93 0.69
CA PHE A 21 13.79 -2.86 1.67
C PHE A 21 12.60 -2.01 1.17
N ALA A 22 12.64 -1.51 -0.06
CA ALA A 22 11.64 -0.57 -0.59
C ALA A 22 10.30 -1.24 -0.97
N HIS A 23 10.14 -2.54 -0.75
CA HIS A 23 8.88 -3.25 -0.93
C HIS A 23 8.43 -3.86 0.40
N GLU A 24 7.93 -3.01 1.28
CA GLU A 24 7.22 -3.47 2.46
C GLU A 24 5.96 -4.23 2.03
N SER A 25 5.82 -5.48 2.48
CA SER A 25 4.69 -6.32 2.09
C SER A 25 3.41 -5.82 2.78
N PHE A 26 2.26 -6.01 2.12
CA PHE A 26 0.96 -5.71 2.71
C PHE A 26 0.77 -6.43 4.06
N GLU A 27 1.26 -7.67 4.17
CA GLU A 27 1.20 -8.45 5.41
C GLU A 27 2.01 -7.80 6.54
N LYS A 28 3.19 -7.25 6.23
CA LYS A 28 4.01 -6.55 7.22
C LYS A 28 3.28 -5.30 7.73
N TRP A 29 2.78 -4.48 6.81
CA TRP A 29 1.96 -3.31 7.15
C TRP A 29 0.73 -3.69 7.96
N LEU A 30 0.02 -4.76 7.60
CA LEU A 30 -1.20 -5.20 8.29
C LEU A 30 -0.91 -5.61 9.73
N ASN A 31 0.22 -6.28 9.99
CA ASN A 31 0.62 -6.66 11.33
C ASN A 31 0.99 -5.44 12.19
N GLU A 32 1.73 -4.49 11.63
CA GLU A 32 2.07 -3.23 12.30
C GLU A 32 0.81 -2.41 12.62
N PHE A 33 -0.13 -2.32 11.66
CA PHE A 33 -1.42 -1.68 11.84
C PHE A 33 -2.27 -2.34 12.94
N LYS A 34 -2.32 -3.68 13.00
CA LYS A 34 -3.02 -4.39 14.08
C LYS A 34 -2.41 -4.09 15.44
N ALA A 35 -1.08 -4.05 15.56
CA ALA A 35 -0.40 -3.69 16.79
C ALA A 35 -0.72 -2.25 17.24
N GLU A 36 -0.72 -1.30 16.29
CA GLU A 36 -1.15 0.08 16.55
C GLU A 36 -2.61 0.14 17.01
N ALA A 37 -3.51 -0.58 16.35
CA ALA A 37 -4.94 -0.59 16.71
C ALA A 37 -5.19 -1.15 18.11
N ILE A 38 -4.47 -2.21 18.51
CA ILE A 38 -4.52 -2.75 19.88
C ILE A 38 -4.06 -1.69 20.88
N SER A 39 -2.97 -0.97 20.59
CA SER A 39 -2.48 0.12 21.46
C SER A 39 -3.51 1.25 21.65
N LYS A 40 -4.43 1.41 20.70
CA LYS A 40 -5.53 2.39 20.74
C LYS A 40 -6.84 1.84 21.35
N GLY A 41 -6.81 0.62 21.89
CA GLY A 41 -7.94 0.00 22.60
C GLY A 41 -8.90 -0.79 21.72
N ILE A 42 -8.55 -1.10 20.47
CA ILE A 42 -9.35 -2.01 19.63
C ILE A 42 -9.10 -3.45 20.06
N SER A 43 -10.17 -4.22 20.28
CA SER A 43 -10.06 -5.61 20.69
C SER A 43 -9.49 -6.50 19.58
N GLU A 44 -8.71 -7.52 19.95
CA GLU A 44 -8.17 -8.52 19.01
C GLU A 44 -9.29 -9.19 18.21
N LYS A 45 -10.40 -9.53 18.88
CA LYS A 45 -11.60 -10.10 18.25
C LYS A 45 -12.15 -9.22 17.12
N THR A 46 -12.11 -7.91 17.27
CA THR A 46 -12.53 -6.98 16.20
C THR A 46 -11.55 -7.02 15.03
N LEU A 47 -10.24 -7.13 15.29
CA LEU A 47 -9.19 -7.14 14.27
C LEU A 47 -9.12 -8.44 13.47
N GLU A 48 -9.72 -9.52 13.96
CA GLU A 48 -9.86 -10.79 13.21
C GLU A 48 -10.57 -10.61 11.86
N VAL A 49 -11.43 -9.59 11.71
CA VAL A 49 -12.07 -9.25 10.43
C VAL A 49 -11.07 -8.99 9.32
N LEU A 50 -9.84 -8.60 9.67
CA LEU A 50 -8.77 -8.28 8.73
C LEU A 50 -7.88 -9.49 8.38
N ASN A 51 -8.11 -10.68 8.94
CA ASN A 51 -7.24 -11.85 8.73
C ASN A 51 -7.15 -12.29 7.26
N ASN A 52 -8.19 -12.03 6.47
CA ASN A 52 -8.21 -12.32 5.04
C ASN A 52 -8.19 -11.05 4.17
N ALA A 53 -7.80 -9.91 4.76
CA ALA A 53 -7.71 -8.66 4.03
C ALA A 53 -6.65 -8.77 2.93
N LYS A 54 -6.93 -8.17 1.76
CA LYS A 54 -6.00 -8.10 0.64
C LYS A 54 -6.04 -6.69 0.05
N PRO A 55 -4.95 -6.23 -0.57
CA PRO A 55 -4.97 -4.96 -1.29
C PRO A 55 -6.07 -4.98 -2.37
N SER A 56 -6.87 -3.92 -2.42
CA SER A 56 -7.87 -3.72 -3.48
C SER A 56 -7.20 -3.09 -4.69
N GLU A 57 -7.01 -3.86 -5.77
CA GLU A 57 -6.45 -3.36 -7.03
C GLU A 57 -7.25 -2.19 -7.59
N LYS A 58 -8.58 -2.23 -7.49
CA LYS A 58 -9.46 -1.15 -7.94
C LYS A 58 -9.18 0.14 -7.15
N THR A 59 -9.03 0.05 -5.83
CA THR A 59 -8.74 1.21 -4.99
C THR A 59 -7.38 1.79 -5.32
N ILE A 60 -6.34 0.95 -5.42
CA ILE A 60 -4.99 1.36 -5.80
C ILE A 60 -4.99 2.03 -7.18
N LYS A 61 -5.73 1.46 -8.14
CA LYS A 61 -5.85 2.03 -9.48
C LYS A 61 -6.51 3.41 -9.46
N LEU A 62 -7.60 3.59 -8.70
CA LEU A 62 -8.28 4.87 -8.60
C LEU A 62 -7.43 5.91 -7.87
N ASP A 63 -6.71 5.51 -6.83
CA ASP A 63 -5.78 6.37 -6.10
C ASP A 63 -4.63 6.86 -7.00
N ARG A 64 -4.02 5.95 -7.77
CA ARG A 64 -2.95 6.30 -8.73
C ARG A 64 -3.43 7.11 -9.93
N ASN A 65 -4.69 6.93 -10.32
CA ASN A 65 -5.29 7.58 -11.47
C ASN A 65 -6.40 8.54 -11.02
N GLN A 66 -6.15 9.41 -10.03
CA GLN A 66 -7.07 10.48 -9.61
C GLN A 66 -7.56 11.21 -10.87
N PRO A 67 -8.76 10.89 -11.38
CA PRO A 67 -9.14 11.35 -12.70
C PRO A 67 -9.59 12.79 -12.54
N GLU A 68 -8.70 13.74 -12.81
CA GLU A 68 -9.05 15.15 -12.88
C GLU A 68 -9.85 15.43 -14.16
N PHE A 69 -11.13 15.08 -14.17
CA PHE A 69 -12.06 15.61 -15.16
C PHE A 69 -12.84 16.77 -14.56
N LYS A 70 -12.84 17.90 -15.26
CA LYS A 70 -13.67 19.06 -14.88
C LYS A 70 -15.08 18.82 -15.38
N LEU A 71 -16.04 18.62 -14.47
CA LEU A 71 -17.46 18.74 -14.79
C LEU A 71 -17.80 20.21 -14.96
N THR A 72 -18.52 20.56 -16.03
CA THR A 72 -19.14 21.89 -16.09
C THR A 72 -20.16 22.03 -14.97
N PHE A 73 -20.36 23.26 -14.47
CA PHE A 73 -21.35 23.53 -13.42
C PHE A 73 -22.74 22.97 -13.78
N GLN A 74 -23.18 23.13 -15.03
CA GLN A 74 -24.47 22.63 -15.49
C GLN A 74 -24.58 21.09 -15.41
N LYS A 75 -23.53 20.36 -15.81
CA LYS A 75 -23.48 18.89 -15.72
C LYS A 75 -23.40 18.41 -14.27
N TYR A 76 -22.73 19.15 -13.41
CA TYR A 76 -22.70 18.84 -11.98
C TYR A 76 -24.08 19.06 -11.34
N LYS A 77 -24.72 20.20 -11.59
CA LYS A 77 -26.04 20.55 -11.06
C LYS A 77 -27.10 19.51 -11.42
N SER A 78 -27.18 19.07 -12.68
CA SER A 78 -28.16 18.06 -13.09
C SER A 78 -27.94 16.68 -12.46
N LYS A 79 -26.70 16.33 -12.11
CA LYS A 79 -26.39 15.07 -11.40
C LYS A 79 -26.74 15.14 -9.91
N VAL A 80 -26.64 16.33 -9.30
CA VAL A 80 -26.79 16.51 -7.86
C VAL A 80 -28.21 16.90 -7.45
N VAL A 81 -28.84 17.78 -8.22
CA VAL A 81 -30.22 18.24 -8.03
C VAL A 81 -31.10 17.52 -9.04
N SER A 82 -31.37 16.25 -8.77
CA SER A 82 -32.29 15.42 -9.54
C SER A 82 -33.53 15.10 -8.71
N ASP A 83 -34.65 14.82 -9.37
CA ASP A 83 -35.92 14.49 -8.71
C ASP A 83 -35.83 13.24 -7.82
N TYR A 84 -34.86 12.35 -8.07
CA TYR A 84 -34.57 11.21 -7.20
C TYR A 84 -33.99 11.60 -5.82
N ARG A 85 -33.39 12.79 -5.72
CA ARG A 85 -32.71 13.27 -4.50
C ARG A 85 -33.48 14.38 -3.77
N LEU A 86 -34.64 14.78 -4.29
CA LEU A 86 -35.57 15.75 -3.72
C LEU A 86 -36.79 15.02 -3.17
#